data_AF-A0A2C0EHP7-F1
#
_entry.id   AF-A0A2C0EHP7-F1
#
_cell.length_a   1.000
_cell.length_b   1.000
_cell.length_c   1.000
_cell.angle_alpha   90.00
_cell.angle_beta   90.00
_cell.angle_gamma   90.00
#
_symmetry.space_group_name_H-M   'P 1'
#
loop_
_entity.id
_entity.type
_entity.pdbx_description
1 polymer ?
#
loop_
_entity_poly.entity_id
_entity_poly.type
_entity_poly.pdbx_seq_one_letter_code
_entity_poly.pdbx_strand_id
1 'polypeptide(L)'
;MMNEIEIKMFPASYGDSFLVTCKGEKQTHILIDMGFKGTYNKTIKKELKEISKEGGKLSLLVFTHVDEDHILGGIKFLEENGDVNSPKIIEVDEVWHNSYKHLQFEKKKLLQEKEELKESSEEMLTKIIQKGHGKENGVKEVSDISFEQAWTLVGALCKNGYTDRWNKTFNNQAVSVEKSDNTLRTVSINDEVKITIISPDEKKLKELDKAWESKLVELGFKDKIESNELMEDAFEIYMANFVDSKKKSRKVKKVSGEVDIDAIANQDFEPDHKPVNGSSIAFILELGEKKILFLGDSHSETIEQYLKEILTKSGQKRMYFDAVKISHHGSKHNTSKELLNLIETKNYIISTNGRGKNFYHPDIETLYRIISSNKEKKKKIIFNYKPTRLFNRINNQELQDNYNFEIEYTNDSTKGVINETTKIIIK
;
A
#
# COMPACT_ATOMS: atom_id res chain seq x y z
N MET A 1 -19.54 14.12 -20.72
CA MET A 1 -19.17 12.68 -20.79
C MET A 1 -19.51 12.07 -19.44
N MET A 2 -19.89 10.79 -19.35
CA MET A 2 -20.10 10.16 -18.04
C MET A 2 -18.74 9.93 -17.38
N ASN A 3 -18.58 10.42 -16.14
CA ASN A 3 -17.36 10.22 -15.34
C ASN A 3 -17.14 8.72 -15.14
N GLU A 4 -15.96 8.21 -15.47
CA GLU A 4 -15.59 6.78 -15.33
C GLU A 4 -14.28 6.66 -14.55
N ILE A 5 -14.16 5.68 -13.66
CA ILE A 5 -12.88 5.31 -13.03
C ILE A 5 -12.48 3.92 -13.57
N GLU A 6 -11.33 3.85 -14.23
CA GLU A 6 -10.68 2.59 -14.59
C GLU A 6 -9.59 2.26 -13.57
N ILE A 7 -9.62 1.07 -13.01
CA ILE A 7 -8.58 0.53 -12.13
C ILE A 7 -7.90 -0.63 -12.86
N LYS A 8 -6.62 -0.47 -13.15
CA LYS A 8 -5.72 -1.53 -13.63
C LYS A 8 -4.93 -2.07 -12.46
N MET A 9 -5.24 -3.27 -12.01
CA MET A 9 -4.49 -4.00 -11.00
C MET A 9 -3.45 -4.89 -11.71
N PHE A 10 -2.17 -4.52 -11.58
CA PHE A 10 -1.09 -5.22 -12.24
C PHE A 10 -0.79 -6.58 -11.57
N PRO A 11 -0.22 -7.54 -12.32
CA PRO A 11 0.18 -8.84 -11.80
C PRO A 11 1.48 -8.72 -10.99
N ALA A 12 1.37 -8.16 -9.78
CA ALA A 12 2.49 -7.83 -8.90
C ALA A 12 2.99 -8.98 -8.00
N SER A 13 2.84 -10.24 -8.44
CA SER A 13 3.16 -11.41 -7.62
C SER A 13 2.36 -11.41 -6.31
N TYR A 14 3.02 -11.37 -5.14
CA TYR A 14 2.35 -11.24 -3.85
C TYR A 14 2.19 -9.79 -3.37
N GLY A 15 2.66 -8.81 -4.14
CA GLY A 15 2.59 -7.38 -3.81
C GLY A 15 1.40 -6.64 -4.40
N ASP A 16 1.42 -5.31 -4.23
CA ASP A 16 0.40 -4.37 -4.73
C ASP A 16 0.95 -3.49 -5.86
N SER A 17 0.12 -3.24 -6.87
CA SER A 17 0.36 -2.22 -7.87
C SER A 17 -0.92 -1.92 -8.66
N PHE A 18 -1.33 -0.66 -8.66
CA PHE A 18 -2.59 -0.19 -9.24
C PHE A 18 -2.38 1.09 -10.03
N LEU A 19 -2.79 1.11 -11.29
CA LEU A 19 -2.98 2.35 -12.04
C LEU A 19 -4.47 2.69 -12.05
N VAL A 20 -4.82 3.85 -11.51
CA VAL A 20 -6.18 4.39 -11.52
C VAL A 20 -6.25 5.54 -12.52
N THR A 21 -7.15 5.41 -13.49
CA THR A 21 -7.42 6.43 -14.49
C THR A 21 -8.82 7.00 -14.25
N CYS A 22 -8.90 8.23 -13.76
CA CYS A 22 -10.13 8.99 -13.62
C CYS A 22 -10.42 9.73 -14.93
N LYS A 23 -11.49 9.34 -15.63
CA LYS A 23 -11.95 9.91 -16.90
C LYS A 23 -13.08 10.92 -16.62
N GLY A 24 -12.70 12.10 -16.12
CA GLY A 24 -13.58 13.27 -16.01
C GLY A 24 -13.48 14.15 -17.27
N GLU A 25 -13.68 15.46 -17.12
CA GLU A 25 -13.32 16.47 -18.13
C GLU A 25 -11.82 16.46 -18.45
N LYS A 26 -11.00 16.26 -17.42
CA LYS A 26 -9.55 16.04 -17.56
C LYS A 26 -9.18 14.65 -17.07
N GLN A 27 -8.53 13.88 -17.94
CA GLN A 27 -8.03 12.56 -17.59
C GLN A 27 -6.90 12.66 -16.58
N THR A 28 -7.03 11.95 -15.46
CA THR A 28 -6.07 11.96 -14.35
C THR A 28 -5.59 10.55 -14.08
N HIS A 29 -4.28 10.37 -14.04
CA HIS A 29 -3.65 9.07 -13.77
C HIS A 29 -2.95 9.09 -12.42
N ILE A 30 -3.30 8.11 -11.58
CA ILE A 30 -2.72 7.91 -10.25
C ILE A 30 -2.16 6.49 -10.21
N LEU A 31 -0.85 6.36 -9.99
CA LEU A 31 -0.18 5.06 -9.83
C LEU A 31 0.07 4.82 -8.33
N ILE A 32 -0.39 3.69 -7.81
CA ILE A 32 -0.33 3.32 -6.40
C ILE A 32 0.47 2.02 -6.30
N ASP A 33 1.65 2.11 -5.71
CA ASP A 33 2.65 1.06 -5.62
C ASP A 33 3.05 0.48 -7.00
N MET A 34 4.21 -0.16 -7.06
CA MET A 34 4.78 -0.66 -8.31
C MET A 34 5.22 -2.12 -8.22
N GLY A 35 4.87 -2.80 -7.13
CA GLY A 35 5.21 -4.19 -6.93
C GLY A 35 6.72 -4.43 -6.99
N PHE A 36 7.08 -5.53 -7.63
CA PHE A 36 8.47 -5.92 -7.86
C PHE A 36 9.04 -5.34 -9.15
N LYS A 37 10.38 -5.36 -9.27
CA LYS A 37 11.11 -5.05 -10.51
C LYS A 37 10.54 -5.79 -11.72
N GLY A 38 10.20 -7.08 -11.54
CA GLY A 38 9.60 -7.92 -12.57
C GLY A 38 8.27 -7.37 -13.08
N THR A 39 7.43 -6.84 -12.19
CA THR A 39 6.13 -6.24 -12.52
C THR A 39 6.31 -5.00 -13.38
N TYR A 40 7.22 -4.10 -12.98
CA TYR A 40 7.56 -2.92 -13.75
C TYR A 40 8.04 -3.27 -15.17
N ASN A 41 9.02 -4.17 -15.27
CA ASN A 41 9.63 -4.54 -16.54
C ASN A 41 8.63 -5.22 -17.50
N LYS A 42 7.75 -6.08 -16.98
CA LYS A 42 6.81 -6.85 -17.81
C LYS A 42 5.56 -6.07 -18.21
N THR A 43 5.06 -5.20 -17.34
CA THR A 43 3.71 -4.61 -17.48
C THR A 43 3.68 -3.10 -17.36
N ILE A 44 4.11 -2.54 -16.22
CA ILE A 44 3.91 -1.11 -15.93
C ILE A 44 4.65 -0.22 -16.92
N LYS A 45 5.90 -0.55 -17.28
CA LYS A 45 6.70 0.25 -18.22
C LYS A 45 6.02 0.44 -19.57
N LYS A 46 5.35 -0.60 -20.08
CA LYS A 46 4.60 -0.53 -21.35
C LYS A 46 3.43 0.44 -21.22
N GLU A 47 2.66 0.30 -20.16
CA GLU A 47 1.49 1.13 -19.87
C GLU A 47 1.86 2.62 -19.72
N LEU A 48 2.91 2.93 -18.95
CA LEU A 48 3.37 4.32 -18.79
C LEU A 48 3.83 4.96 -20.11
N LYS A 49 4.49 4.19 -20.99
CA LYS A 49 4.85 4.66 -22.33
C LYS A 49 3.63 4.91 -23.22
N GLU A 50 2.57 4.12 -23.07
CA GLU A 50 1.31 4.32 -23.81
C GLU A 50 0.64 5.62 -23.37
N ILE A 51 0.52 5.86 -22.06
CA ILE A 51 -0.01 7.12 -21.51
C ILE A 51 0.81 8.33 -22.00
N SER A 52 2.14 8.26 -21.93
CA SER A 52 3.00 9.36 -22.37
C SER A 52 2.88 9.64 -23.87
N LYS A 53 2.73 8.61 -24.72
CA LYS A 53 2.50 8.77 -26.17
C LYS A 53 1.20 9.49 -26.48
N GLU A 54 0.19 9.34 -25.63
CA GLU A 54 -1.10 10.03 -25.73
C GLU A 54 -1.04 11.46 -25.15
N GLY A 55 0.13 11.92 -24.72
CA GLY A 55 0.32 13.23 -24.08
C GLY A 55 -0.11 13.26 -22.62
N GLY A 56 -0.40 12.09 -22.03
CA GLY A 56 -0.73 11.95 -20.62
C GLY A 56 0.50 11.95 -19.71
N LYS A 57 0.24 12.04 -18.41
CA LYS A 57 1.23 12.04 -17.34
C LYS A 57 0.68 11.38 -16.09
N LEU A 58 1.55 11.05 -15.14
CA LEU A 58 1.11 10.68 -13.79
C LEU A 58 0.91 11.95 -12.97
N SER A 59 -0.34 12.25 -12.63
CA SER A 59 -0.67 13.34 -11.71
C SER A 59 -0.22 13.03 -10.29
N LEU A 60 -0.17 11.75 -9.93
CA LEU A 60 0.29 11.30 -8.63
C LEU A 60 0.87 9.88 -8.69
N LEU A 61 2.03 9.69 -8.05
CA LEU A 61 2.63 8.40 -7.76
C LEU A 61 2.66 8.19 -6.24
N VAL A 62 1.96 7.18 -5.72
CA VAL A 62 1.88 6.87 -4.29
C VAL A 62 2.68 5.61 -3.99
N PHE A 63 3.62 5.69 -3.06
CA PHE A 63 4.22 4.53 -2.40
C PHE A 63 3.66 4.44 -0.99
N THR A 64 2.79 3.45 -0.78
CA THR A 64 1.98 3.39 0.44
C THR A 64 2.84 3.20 1.68
N HIS A 65 3.90 2.40 1.60
CA HIS A 65 4.92 2.17 2.62
C HIS A 65 6.19 1.58 1.97
N VAL A 66 7.15 1.10 2.76
CA VAL A 66 8.50 0.73 2.30
C VAL A 66 8.71 -0.76 1.96
N ASP A 67 7.70 -1.61 2.05
CA ASP A 67 7.92 -3.04 1.83
C ASP A 67 8.29 -3.35 0.38
N GLU A 68 9.13 -4.37 0.22
CA GLU A 68 9.76 -4.74 -1.05
C GLU A 68 8.75 -5.07 -2.16
N ASP A 69 7.60 -5.61 -1.80
CA ASP A 69 6.51 -5.96 -2.69
C ASP A 69 5.59 -4.77 -3.04
N HIS A 70 5.97 -3.56 -2.63
CA HIS A 70 5.32 -2.30 -3.02
C HIS A 70 6.27 -1.39 -3.79
N ILE A 71 7.55 -1.27 -3.38
CA ILE A 71 8.45 -0.21 -3.88
C ILE A 71 9.49 -0.65 -4.90
N LEU A 72 9.84 -1.94 -5.00
CA LEU A 72 10.98 -2.38 -5.81
C LEU A 72 10.82 -2.07 -7.31
N GLY A 73 9.60 -2.16 -7.85
CA GLY A 73 9.29 -1.73 -9.21
C GLY A 73 9.43 -0.21 -9.38
N GLY A 74 9.16 0.55 -8.32
CA GLY A 74 9.27 2.01 -8.29
C GLY A 74 10.71 2.50 -8.31
N ILE A 75 11.59 1.84 -7.56
CA ILE A 75 13.03 2.10 -7.59
C ILE A 75 13.56 1.92 -9.02
N LYS A 76 13.21 0.79 -9.66
CA LYS A 76 13.63 0.52 -11.05
C LYS A 76 13.03 1.52 -12.04
N PHE A 77 11.77 1.90 -11.84
CA PHE A 77 11.12 2.93 -12.64
C PHE A 77 11.85 4.28 -12.53
N LEU A 78 12.13 4.77 -11.33
CA LEU A 78 12.79 6.06 -11.13
C LEU A 78 14.21 6.07 -11.72
N GLU A 79 14.96 5.00 -11.54
CA GLU A 79 16.29 4.81 -12.15
C GLU A 79 16.23 4.96 -13.69
N GLU A 80 15.22 4.35 -14.33
CA GLU A 80 15.07 4.40 -15.78
C GLU A 80 14.37 5.68 -16.30
N ASN A 81 13.44 6.25 -15.55
CA ASN A 81 12.74 7.48 -15.92
C ASN A 81 13.70 8.68 -15.86
N GLY A 82 14.65 8.66 -14.92
CA GLY A 82 15.70 9.67 -14.80
C GLY A 82 15.20 11.00 -14.26
N ASP A 83 15.91 12.08 -14.63
CA ASP A 83 15.68 13.45 -14.17
C ASP A 83 14.21 13.89 -14.36
N VAL A 84 13.61 14.42 -13.30
CA VAL A 84 12.20 14.81 -13.28
C VAL A 84 11.84 15.91 -14.29
N ASN A 85 12.79 16.73 -14.71
CA ASN A 85 12.59 17.79 -15.71
C ASN A 85 12.85 17.32 -17.14
N SER A 86 13.37 16.11 -17.33
CA SER A 86 13.59 15.48 -18.64
C SER A 86 13.35 13.97 -18.57
N PRO A 87 12.12 13.55 -18.23
CA PRO A 87 11.81 12.14 -18.01
C PRO A 87 11.90 11.35 -19.32
N LYS A 88 12.47 10.15 -19.24
CA LYS A 88 12.64 9.24 -20.38
C LYS A 88 11.41 8.39 -20.69
N ILE A 89 10.48 8.27 -19.74
CA ILE A 89 9.32 7.38 -19.84
C ILE A 89 8.02 8.16 -19.72
N ILE A 90 7.81 8.89 -18.62
CA ILE A 90 6.59 9.65 -18.36
C ILE A 90 6.86 10.77 -17.35
N GLU A 91 6.16 11.90 -17.52
CA GLU A 91 6.14 12.97 -16.52
C GLU A 91 5.37 12.54 -15.26
N VAL A 92 5.88 12.93 -14.10
CA VAL A 92 5.28 12.67 -12.79
C VAL A 92 5.17 13.99 -12.03
N ASP A 93 3.94 14.45 -11.76
CA ASP A 93 3.68 15.75 -11.12
C ASP A 93 4.01 15.74 -9.62
N GLU A 94 3.66 14.67 -8.92
CA GLU A 94 3.83 14.54 -7.48
C GLU A 94 4.07 13.09 -7.07
N VAL A 95 4.91 12.90 -6.04
CA VAL A 95 5.14 11.60 -5.41
C VAL A 95 4.72 11.68 -3.94
N TRP A 96 3.93 10.72 -3.48
CA TRP A 96 3.59 10.54 -2.07
C TRP A 96 4.34 9.36 -1.48
N HIS A 97 5.15 9.63 -0.46
CA HIS A 97 5.86 8.61 0.29
C HIS A 97 6.30 9.18 1.66
N ASN A 98 6.08 8.45 2.75
CA ASN A 98 6.59 8.84 4.06
C ASN A 98 7.92 8.14 4.34
N SER A 99 8.95 8.95 4.55
CA SER A 99 10.32 8.53 4.89
C SER A 99 10.82 9.23 6.16
N TYR A 100 12.04 8.94 6.62
CA TYR A 100 12.53 9.42 7.91
C TYR A 100 12.43 10.94 8.09
N LYS A 101 12.77 11.76 7.09
CA LYS A 101 12.69 13.23 7.13
C LYS A 101 11.28 13.76 7.42
N HIS A 102 10.26 12.97 7.12
CA HIS A 102 8.86 13.31 7.37
C HIS A 102 8.41 12.96 8.79
N LEU A 103 9.10 12.04 9.46
CA LEU A 103 8.75 11.58 10.82
C LEU A 103 9.27 12.51 11.92
N GLN A 104 10.11 13.48 11.57
CA GLN A 104 10.81 14.37 12.50
C GLN A 104 9.94 15.50 13.11
N PHE A 105 8.70 15.18 13.53
CA PHE A 105 7.69 16.15 14.02
C PHE A 105 8.19 17.07 15.14
N GLU A 106 8.99 16.54 16.07
CA GLU A 106 9.49 17.26 17.25
C GLU A 106 11.00 17.57 17.19
N LYS A 107 11.71 17.10 16.16
CA LYS A 107 13.17 17.22 16.06
C LYS A 107 13.58 18.56 15.41
N LYS A 108 12.83 19.04 14.41
CA LYS A 108 13.11 20.30 13.68
C LYS A 108 13.11 21.59 14.55
N LYS A 109 12.45 21.59 15.71
CA LYS A 109 12.36 22.79 16.59
C LYS A 109 13.50 22.96 17.59
N LEU A 110 14.32 21.92 17.81
CA LEU A 110 15.30 21.87 18.92
C LEU A 110 16.75 21.67 18.45
N LEU A 111 16.98 21.51 17.15
CA LEU A 111 18.32 21.39 16.57
C LEU A 111 18.96 22.78 16.50
N GLN A 112 19.72 23.14 17.55
CA GLN A 112 20.54 24.35 17.54
C GLN A 112 21.97 24.11 17.05
N GLU A 113 22.44 22.87 16.90
CA GLU A 113 23.77 22.58 16.37
C GLU A 113 23.73 21.31 15.50
N LYS A 114 24.31 21.39 14.29
CA LYS A 114 24.56 20.21 13.46
C LYS A 114 25.66 19.40 14.13
N GLU A 115 25.34 18.28 14.77
CA GLU A 115 26.36 17.31 15.13
C GLU A 115 26.75 16.50 13.89
N GLU A 116 28.03 16.53 13.53
CA GLU A 116 28.58 15.66 12.50
C GLU A 116 28.52 14.19 12.95
N LEU A 117 28.13 13.31 12.03
CA LEU A 117 28.13 11.87 12.28
C LEU A 117 29.56 11.40 12.57
N LYS A 118 29.72 10.59 13.62
CA LYS A 118 31.00 9.92 13.89
C LYS A 118 31.24 8.83 12.84
N GLU A 119 32.49 8.61 12.46
CA GLU A 119 32.89 7.56 11.50
C GLU A 119 32.30 6.18 11.84
N SER A 120 32.33 5.79 13.12
CA SER A 120 31.74 4.52 13.59
C SER A 120 30.22 4.42 13.33
N SER A 121 29.52 5.55 13.36
CA SER A 121 28.08 5.63 13.11
C SER A 121 27.78 5.47 11.61
N GLU A 122 28.56 6.11 10.75
CA GLU A 122 28.44 5.97 9.30
C GLU A 122 28.68 4.52 8.85
N GLU A 123 29.67 3.85 9.43
CA GLU A 123 29.92 2.43 9.17
C GLU A 123 28.72 1.55 9.54
N MET A 124 28.04 1.84 10.66
CA MET A 124 26.88 1.06 11.11
C MET A 124 25.66 1.26 10.21
N LEU A 125 25.39 2.50 9.78
CA LEU A 125 24.33 2.79 8.81
C LEU A 125 24.62 2.13 7.46
N THR A 126 25.87 2.20 7.01
CA THR A 126 26.33 1.53 5.78
C THR A 126 26.11 0.02 5.86
N LYS A 127 26.38 -0.62 7.01
CA LYS A 127 26.10 -2.05 7.23
C LYS A 127 24.61 -2.38 7.17
N ILE A 128 23.72 -1.46 7.57
CA ILE A 128 22.27 -1.64 7.37
C ILE A 128 21.97 -1.61 5.88
N ILE A 129 22.44 -0.58 5.17
CA ILE A 129 22.18 -0.40 3.73
C ILE A 129 22.67 -1.60 2.92
N GLN A 130 23.83 -2.16 3.26
CA GLN A 130 24.41 -3.35 2.63
C GLN A 130 23.53 -4.61 2.73
N LYS A 131 22.57 -4.67 3.65
CA LYS A 131 21.59 -5.77 3.69
C LYS A 131 20.67 -5.75 2.47
N GLY A 132 20.42 -4.56 1.92
CA GLY A 132 19.52 -4.33 0.80
C GLY A 132 18.06 -4.68 1.11
N HIS A 133 17.21 -4.48 0.11
CA HIS A 133 15.86 -5.01 0.12
C HIS A 133 15.87 -6.53 0.00
N GLY A 134 14.84 -7.20 0.50
CA GLY A 134 14.64 -8.60 0.15
C GLY A 134 14.27 -8.76 -1.33
N LYS A 135 14.08 -10.01 -1.72
CA LYS A 135 13.94 -10.41 -3.13
C LYS A 135 12.56 -11.00 -3.37
N GLU A 136 12.07 -10.81 -4.60
CA GLU A 136 10.86 -11.48 -5.06
C GLU A 136 11.01 -13.00 -4.97
N ASN A 137 10.12 -13.66 -4.21
CA ASN A 137 10.17 -15.11 -4.08
C ASN A 137 9.95 -15.82 -5.42
N GLY A 138 10.79 -16.83 -5.69
CA GLY A 138 10.66 -17.67 -6.88
C GLY A 138 11.26 -17.07 -8.15
N VAL A 139 11.84 -15.86 -8.08
CA VAL A 139 12.61 -15.28 -9.18
C VAL A 139 14.10 -15.53 -8.96
N LYS A 140 14.72 -16.31 -9.85
CA LYS A 140 16.19 -16.39 -9.94
C LYS A 140 16.66 -15.19 -10.77
N GLU A 141 17.12 -14.12 -10.12
CA GLU A 141 17.88 -13.09 -10.84
C GLU A 141 19.17 -13.71 -11.38
N VAL A 142 19.44 -13.51 -12.68
CA VAL A 142 20.80 -13.68 -13.21
C VAL A 142 21.62 -12.56 -12.59
N SER A 143 22.61 -12.96 -11.83
CA SER A 143 23.51 -12.09 -11.09
C SER A 143 24.38 -11.27 -12.05
N ASP A 144 23.91 -10.10 -12.46
CA ASP A 144 24.82 -8.97 -12.67
C ASP A 144 25.17 -8.42 -11.27
N ILE A 145 25.88 -9.24 -10.48
CA ILE A 145 26.51 -8.83 -9.23
C ILE A 145 27.82 -8.15 -9.63
N SER A 146 27.70 -6.98 -10.26
CA SER A 146 28.60 -5.90 -9.94
C SER A 146 27.94 -5.12 -8.81
N PHE A 147 28.76 -4.63 -7.89
CA PHE A 147 28.39 -3.80 -6.75
C PHE A 147 27.79 -2.44 -7.18
N GLU A 148 26.77 -2.41 -8.04
CA GLU A 148 25.96 -1.22 -8.21
C GLU A 148 25.21 -1.03 -6.89
N GLN A 149 25.58 0.02 -6.15
CA GLN A 149 24.90 0.45 -4.92
C GLN A 149 23.40 0.28 -5.12
N ALA A 150 22.77 -0.64 -4.39
CA ALA A 150 21.35 -0.89 -4.55
C ALA A 150 20.62 0.42 -4.22
N TRP A 151 20.01 1.06 -5.22
CA TRP A 151 19.26 2.29 -4.98
C TRP A 151 18.11 1.98 -4.01
N THR A 152 17.96 2.82 -3.00
CA THR A 152 16.74 2.95 -2.21
C THR A 152 15.72 3.78 -3.01
N LEU A 153 14.46 3.73 -2.61
CA LEU A 153 13.43 4.61 -3.15
C LEU A 153 13.77 6.07 -2.83
N VAL A 154 14.19 6.37 -1.60
CA VAL A 154 14.60 7.73 -1.21
C VAL A 154 15.78 8.22 -2.04
N GLY A 155 16.84 7.43 -2.16
CA GLY A 155 18.01 7.75 -2.97
C GLY A 155 17.63 7.98 -4.44
N ALA A 156 16.72 7.16 -4.98
CA ALA A 156 16.19 7.34 -6.34
C ALA A 156 15.45 8.66 -6.55
N LEU A 157 14.61 9.05 -5.58
CA LEU A 157 13.87 10.31 -5.62
C LEU A 157 14.82 11.51 -5.55
N CYS A 158 15.76 11.48 -4.61
CA CYS A 158 16.74 12.55 -4.42
C CYS A 158 17.63 12.72 -5.66
N LYS A 159 18.23 11.62 -6.15
CA LYS A 159 19.14 11.65 -7.30
C LYS A 159 18.49 12.13 -8.59
N ASN A 160 17.19 11.88 -8.76
CA ASN A 160 16.44 12.29 -9.95
C ASN A 160 15.68 13.62 -9.78
N GLY A 161 15.91 14.37 -8.70
CA GLY A 161 15.38 15.72 -8.52
C GLY A 161 13.92 15.81 -8.05
N TYR A 162 13.35 14.75 -7.49
CA TYR A 162 11.95 14.73 -7.04
C TYR A 162 11.68 15.48 -5.73
N THR A 163 12.70 16.05 -5.08
CA THR A 163 12.58 16.68 -3.75
C THR A 163 11.44 17.71 -3.65
N ASP A 164 11.25 18.57 -4.65
CA ASP A 164 10.19 19.60 -4.67
C ASP A 164 8.82 19.09 -5.12
N ARG A 165 8.76 17.84 -5.61
CA ARG A 165 7.54 17.13 -5.99
C ARG A 165 7.16 16.06 -4.97
N TRP A 166 7.93 15.93 -3.89
CA TRP A 166 7.72 14.88 -2.90
C TRP A 166 6.86 15.40 -1.74
N ASN A 167 5.66 14.84 -1.60
CA ASN A 167 4.63 15.27 -0.64
C ASN A 167 4.31 16.76 -0.75
N LYS A 168 4.39 17.32 -1.97
CA LYS A 168 4.23 18.74 -2.27
C LYS A 168 2.90 19.30 -1.74
N THR A 169 1.81 18.55 -1.94
CA THR A 169 0.47 18.86 -1.43
C THR A 169 0.42 19.01 0.09
N PHE A 170 1.34 18.35 0.81
CA PHE A 170 1.48 18.37 2.26
C PHE A 170 2.63 19.30 2.70
N ASN A 171 2.97 20.30 1.88
CA ASN A 171 4.08 21.23 2.13
C ASN A 171 5.40 20.50 2.43
N ASN A 172 5.66 19.42 1.68
CA ASN A 172 6.82 18.55 1.83
C ASN A 172 6.94 17.91 3.24
N GLN A 173 5.83 17.85 4.00
CA GLN A 173 5.72 17.11 5.26
C GLN A 173 5.13 15.72 5.04
N ALA A 174 4.89 14.97 6.12
CA ALA A 174 4.31 13.64 6.02
C ALA A 174 2.89 13.68 5.40
N VAL A 175 2.63 12.78 4.47
CA VAL A 175 1.26 12.43 4.07
C VAL A 175 0.59 11.78 5.26
N SER A 176 -0.36 12.48 5.88
CA SER A 176 -1.04 11.99 7.07
C SER A 176 -2.47 12.51 7.13
N VAL A 177 -3.26 11.93 8.02
CA VAL A 177 -4.61 12.41 8.27
C VAL A 177 -4.56 13.80 8.91
N GLU A 178 -4.93 14.81 8.13
CA GLU A 178 -5.07 16.18 8.59
C GLU A 178 -6.54 16.56 8.76
N LYS A 179 -6.80 17.53 9.63
CA LYS A 179 -8.15 18.08 9.84
C LYS A 179 -8.18 19.57 9.53
N SER A 180 -9.22 20.02 8.85
CA SER A 180 -9.60 21.44 8.69
C SER A 180 -11.03 21.61 9.18
N ASP A 181 -11.27 22.60 10.05
CA ASP A 181 -12.59 22.88 10.63
C ASP A 181 -13.30 21.63 11.19
N ASN A 182 -12.52 20.84 11.96
CA ASN A 182 -12.88 19.53 12.50
C ASN A 182 -13.17 18.44 11.47
N THR A 183 -13.20 18.70 10.16
CA THR A 183 -13.39 17.69 9.09
C THR A 183 -12.06 17.18 8.57
N LEU A 184 -12.03 15.96 8.03
CA LEU A 184 -10.81 15.45 7.38
C LEU A 184 -10.49 16.31 6.17
N ARG A 185 -9.21 16.67 6.01
CA ARG A 185 -8.74 17.43 4.86
C ARG A 185 -8.89 16.57 3.60
N THR A 186 -9.54 17.13 2.60
CA THR A 186 -9.59 16.58 1.24
C THR A 186 -8.62 17.35 0.35
N VAL A 187 -7.78 16.62 -0.37
CA VAL A 187 -6.86 17.13 -1.39
C VAL A 187 -7.54 17.08 -2.74
N SER A 188 -7.48 18.16 -3.51
CA SER A 188 -7.86 18.15 -4.93
C SER A 188 -6.63 17.88 -5.80
N ILE A 189 -6.67 16.81 -6.60
CA ILE A 189 -5.68 16.55 -7.66
C ILE A 189 -5.99 17.44 -8.87
N ASN A 190 -7.28 17.63 -9.16
CA ASN A 190 -7.81 18.63 -10.07
C ASN A 190 -9.23 19.05 -9.62
N ASP A 191 -9.99 19.72 -10.47
CA ASP A 191 -11.34 20.22 -10.16
C ASP A 191 -12.36 19.12 -9.82
N GLU A 192 -12.16 17.89 -10.32
CA GLU A 192 -13.10 16.76 -10.19
C GLU A 192 -12.59 15.60 -9.34
N VAL A 193 -11.26 15.42 -9.29
CA VAL A 193 -10.59 14.29 -8.62
C VAL A 193 -10.08 14.73 -7.26
N LYS A 194 -10.61 14.08 -6.22
CA LYS A 194 -10.31 14.38 -4.83
C LYS A 194 -9.81 13.16 -4.08
N ILE A 195 -8.93 13.38 -3.11
CA ILE A 195 -8.38 12.35 -2.24
C ILE A 195 -8.52 12.78 -0.78
N THR A 196 -9.08 11.92 0.06
CA THR A 196 -9.13 12.12 1.51
C THR A 196 -8.27 11.05 2.19
N ILE A 197 -7.22 11.47 2.91
CA ILE A 197 -6.34 10.56 3.65
C ILE A 197 -7.07 10.06 4.91
N ILE A 198 -7.00 8.75 5.16
CA ILE A 198 -7.59 8.08 6.33
C ILE A 198 -6.57 7.18 7.06
N SER A 199 -5.35 7.06 6.55
CA SER A 199 -4.17 6.50 7.22
C SER A 199 -2.92 6.98 6.47
N PRO A 200 -1.76 7.13 7.12
CA PRO A 200 -1.56 7.04 8.57
C PRO A 200 -1.99 8.32 9.29
N ASP A 201 -2.21 8.22 10.59
CA ASP A 201 -2.28 9.39 11.47
C ASP A 201 -0.92 9.69 12.11
N GLU A 202 -0.81 10.83 12.79
CA GLU A 202 0.43 11.22 13.48
C GLU A 202 0.87 10.17 14.52
N LYS A 203 -0.08 9.49 15.18
CA LYS A 203 0.23 8.44 16.15
C LYS A 203 0.95 7.26 15.48
N LYS A 204 0.45 6.79 14.32
CA LYS A 204 1.08 5.71 13.56
C LYS A 204 2.45 6.09 13.02
N LEU A 205 2.63 7.33 12.55
CA LEU A 205 3.93 7.82 12.13
C LEU A 205 4.93 7.94 13.30
N LYS A 206 4.47 8.33 14.49
CA LYS A 206 5.28 8.32 15.72
C LYS A 206 5.65 6.89 16.18
N GLU A 207 4.79 5.90 15.97
CA GLU A 207 5.11 4.49 16.22
C GLU A 207 6.24 4.01 15.30
N LEU A 208 6.24 4.43 14.03
CA LEU A 208 7.31 4.15 13.07
C LEU A 208 8.64 4.83 13.45
N ASP A 209 8.60 6.13 13.82
CA ASP A 209 9.80 6.86 14.29
C ASP A 209 10.41 6.16 15.51
N LYS A 210 9.60 5.79 16.51
CA LYS A 210 10.07 5.08 17.70
C LYS A 210 10.75 3.74 17.40
N ALA A 211 10.26 3.02 16.40
CA ALA A 211 10.88 1.77 15.96
C ALA A 211 12.28 2.00 15.38
N TRP A 212 12.48 3.12 14.68
CA TRP A 212 13.78 3.53 14.19
C TRP A 212 14.69 4.06 15.30
N GLU A 213 14.17 4.93 16.17
CA GLU A 213 14.91 5.46 17.33
C GLU A 213 15.44 4.32 18.21
N SER A 214 14.64 3.28 18.44
CA SER A 214 15.09 2.09 19.18
C SER A 214 16.29 1.43 18.52
N LYS A 215 16.31 1.38 17.18
CA LYS A 215 17.45 0.83 16.43
C LYS A 215 18.67 1.75 16.50
N LEU A 216 18.48 3.05 16.39
CA LEU A 216 19.57 4.02 16.53
C LEU A 216 20.22 3.91 17.92
N VAL A 217 19.42 3.79 18.99
CA VAL A 217 19.94 3.58 20.35
C VAL A 217 20.72 2.26 20.46
N GLU A 218 20.25 1.17 19.84
CA GLU A 218 20.98 -0.11 19.78
C GLU A 218 22.37 0.04 19.11
N LEU A 219 22.45 0.89 18.09
CA LEU A 219 23.70 1.23 17.38
C LEU A 219 24.57 2.26 18.14
N GLY A 220 24.15 2.70 19.33
CA GLY A 220 24.93 3.62 20.16
C GLY A 220 24.83 5.09 19.77
N PHE A 221 23.87 5.45 18.91
CA PHE A 221 23.55 6.85 18.65
C PHE A 221 22.98 7.51 19.91
N LYS A 222 23.43 8.73 20.20
CA LYS A 222 22.97 9.56 21.34
C LYS A 222 22.19 10.75 20.80
N ASP A 223 21.01 10.99 21.38
CA ASP A 223 20.05 12.07 21.06
C ASP A 223 19.80 12.36 19.56
N LYS A 224 18.86 13.27 19.29
CA LYS A 224 18.11 13.41 18.03
C LYS A 224 18.99 13.81 16.83
N ILE A 225 19.15 12.90 15.86
CA ILE A 225 19.96 13.13 14.65
C ILE A 225 19.10 13.67 13.51
N GLU A 226 19.58 14.72 12.86
CA GLU A 226 19.02 15.22 11.60
C GLU A 226 19.02 14.13 10.53
N SER A 227 18.02 14.20 9.65
CA SER A 227 18.05 13.33 8.48
C SER A 227 19.11 13.79 7.49
N ASN A 228 19.86 12.84 6.94
CA ASN A 228 20.71 12.98 5.78
C ASN A 228 20.51 11.77 4.85
N GLU A 229 21.12 11.77 3.66
CA GLU A 229 20.92 10.71 2.66
C GLU A 229 21.24 9.31 3.22
N LEU A 230 22.36 9.17 3.95
CA LEU A 230 22.75 7.90 4.58
C LEU A 230 21.72 7.42 5.62
N MET A 231 21.16 8.34 6.40
CA MET A 231 20.14 8.05 7.41
C MET A 231 18.80 7.66 6.78
N GLU A 232 18.39 8.34 5.70
CA GLU A 232 17.19 7.98 4.92
C GLU A 232 17.31 6.56 4.36
N ASP A 233 18.45 6.25 3.72
CA ASP A 233 18.68 4.96 3.10
C ASP A 233 18.71 3.84 4.14
N ALA A 234 19.41 4.06 5.25
CA ALA A 234 19.45 3.10 6.35
C ALA A 234 18.07 2.91 6.98
N PHE A 235 17.29 3.98 7.14
CA PHE A 235 15.91 3.91 7.62
C PHE A 235 15.04 3.05 6.70
N GLU A 236 15.05 3.31 5.39
CA GLU A 236 14.28 2.55 4.40
C GLU A 236 14.64 1.07 4.46
N ILE A 237 15.92 0.73 4.36
CA ILE A 237 16.39 -0.66 4.36
C ILE A 237 16.08 -1.36 5.69
N TYR A 238 16.21 -0.67 6.82
CA TYR A 238 15.85 -1.24 8.11
C TYR A 238 14.34 -1.51 8.21
N MET A 239 13.51 -0.57 7.76
CA MET A 239 12.05 -0.70 7.84
C MET A 239 11.51 -1.76 6.88
N ALA A 240 12.03 -1.83 5.66
CA ALA A 240 11.68 -2.89 4.70
C ALA A 240 12.05 -4.30 5.20
N ASN A 241 13.03 -4.40 6.11
CA ASN A 241 13.45 -5.66 6.74
C ASN A 241 13.00 -5.77 8.20
N PHE A 242 12.04 -4.95 8.63
CA PHE A 242 11.66 -4.86 10.03
C PHE A 242 11.11 -6.20 10.55
N VAL A 243 11.69 -6.67 11.65
CA VAL A 243 11.22 -7.86 12.36
C VAL A 243 10.74 -7.43 13.73
N ASP A 244 9.46 -7.63 14.02
CA ASP A 244 8.92 -7.41 15.35
C ASP A 244 9.55 -8.39 16.34
N SER A 245 10.17 -7.85 17.40
CA SER A 245 10.80 -8.62 18.48
C SER A 245 9.81 -9.44 19.29
N LYS A 246 8.50 -9.15 19.21
CA LYS A 246 7.46 -9.93 19.87
C LYS A 246 7.19 -11.24 19.12
N LYS A 247 7.79 -12.34 19.59
CA LYS A 247 7.48 -13.70 19.13
C LYS A 247 5.97 -13.97 19.24
N LYS A 248 5.28 -14.12 18.10
CA LYS A 248 3.90 -14.64 18.10
C LYS A 248 3.91 -16.13 18.48
N SER A 249 3.21 -16.49 19.56
CA SER A 249 2.92 -17.89 19.87
C SER A 249 1.89 -18.42 18.86
N ARG A 250 2.28 -19.37 18.01
CA ARG A 250 1.32 -20.09 17.15
C ARG A 250 0.40 -20.95 18.03
N LYS A 251 -0.84 -20.52 18.25
CA LYS A 251 -1.90 -21.43 18.73
C LYS A 251 -2.36 -22.28 17.56
N VAL A 252 -2.05 -23.58 17.60
CA VAL A 252 -2.59 -24.55 16.65
C VAL A 252 -4.02 -24.88 17.08
N LYS A 253 -5.03 -24.40 16.34
CA LYS A 253 -6.39 -24.93 16.47
C LYS A 253 -6.51 -26.17 15.57
N LYS A 254 -6.73 -27.34 16.18
CA LYS A 254 -7.28 -28.51 15.49
C LYS A 254 -8.75 -28.24 15.20
N VAL A 255 -9.20 -28.42 13.96
CA VAL A 255 -10.63 -28.53 13.67
C VAL A 255 -10.84 -29.70 12.72
N SER A 256 -11.43 -30.76 13.25
CA SER A 256 -12.09 -31.84 12.50
C SER A 256 -13.59 -31.65 12.72
N GLY A 257 -14.31 -31.23 11.69
CA GLY A 257 -15.75 -30.96 11.70
C GLY A 257 -16.17 -30.09 10.51
N GLU A 258 -17.49 -30.01 10.25
CA GLU A 258 -18.05 -29.07 9.26
C GLU A 258 -17.61 -27.63 9.57
N VAL A 259 -17.28 -26.89 8.52
CA VAL A 259 -16.72 -25.54 8.64
C VAL A 259 -17.86 -24.53 8.81
N ASP A 260 -18.09 -24.08 10.05
CA ASP A 260 -18.98 -22.96 10.33
C ASP A 260 -18.31 -21.63 9.95
N ILE A 261 -18.74 -21.07 8.82
CA ILE A 261 -18.24 -19.83 8.24
C ILE A 261 -18.52 -18.63 9.13
N ASP A 262 -19.73 -18.53 9.70
CA ASP A 262 -20.09 -17.44 10.58
C ASP A 262 -19.30 -17.52 11.88
N ALA A 263 -19.08 -18.71 12.44
CA ALA A 263 -18.22 -18.87 13.60
C ALA A 263 -16.77 -18.43 13.31
N ILE A 264 -16.23 -18.75 12.13
CA ILE A 264 -14.87 -18.29 11.74
C ILE A 264 -14.83 -16.78 11.53
N ALA A 265 -15.84 -16.20 10.86
CA ALA A 265 -15.92 -14.77 10.62
C ALA A 265 -16.05 -13.96 11.92
N ASN A 266 -16.71 -14.53 12.94
CA ASN A 266 -16.92 -13.91 14.25
C ASN A 266 -15.83 -14.24 15.29
N GLN A 267 -14.74 -14.92 14.93
CA GLN A 267 -13.63 -15.13 15.86
C GLN A 267 -13.00 -13.81 16.28
N ASP A 268 -12.45 -13.80 17.51
CA ASP A 268 -11.68 -12.69 18.05
C ASP A 268 -10.67 -12.16 17.02
N PHE A 269 -10.70 -10.84 16.85
CA PHE A 269 -9.82 -10.15 15.93
C PHE A 269 -8.52 -9.80 16.63
N GLU A 270 -7.41 -10.36 16.16
CA GLU A 270 -6.06 -9.98 16.57
C GLU A 270 -5.53 -8.96 15.54
N PRO A 271 -5.41 -7.66 15.87
CA PRO A 271 -4.92 -6.65 14.94
C PRO A 271 -3.43 -6.81 14.60
N ASP A 272 -3.05 -6.30 13.44
CA ASP A 272 -1.66 -6.04 13.10
C ASP A 272 -1.11 -4.88 13.95
N HIS A 273 0.16 -4.99 14.33
CA HIS A 273 0.86 -4.05 15.18
C HIS A 273 2.21 -3.61 14.58
N LYS A 274 2.56 -4.08 13.38
CA LYS A 274 3.80 -3.68 12.72
C LYS A 274 3.76 -2.18 12.40
N PRO A 275 4.72 -1.38 12.89
CA PRO A 275 4.73 0.07 12.63
C PRO A 275 4.79 0.40 11.13
N VAL A 276 5.49 -0.41 10.33
CA VAL A 276 5.61 -0.27 8.88
C VAL A 276 4.23 -0.32 8.20
N ASN A 277 3.42 -1.34 8.49
CA ASN A 277 2.05 -1.50 8.01
C ASN A 277 1.14 -0.39 8.53
N GLY A 278 1.31 0.00 9.80
CA GLY A 278 0.60 1.13 10.40
C GLY A 278 0.86 2.47 9.70
N SER A 279 2.01 2.60 9.04
CA SER A 279 2.39 3.82 8.30
C SER A 279 1.82 3.89 6.88
N SER A 280 1.12 2.85 6.43
CA SER A 280 0.59 2.80 5.06
C SER A 280 -0.38 3.94 4.76
N ILE A 281 -0.14 4.62 3.64
CA ILE A 281 -1.04 5.63 3.10
C ILE A 281 -2.31 4.93 2.60
N ALA A 282 -3.43 5.16 3.28
CA ALA A 282 -4.76 4.73 2.87
C ALA A 282 -5.66 5.95 2.65
N PHE A 283 -6.50 5.87 1.63
CA PHE A 283 -7.28 7.03 1.21
C PHE A 283 -8.58 6.66 0.49
N ILE A 284 -9.47 7.64 0.48
CA ILE A 284 -10.70 7.65 -0.30
C ILE A 284 -10.44 8.50 -1.55
N LEU A 285 -10.61 7.90 -2.73
CA LEU A 285 -10.55 8.59 -4.02
C LEU A 285 -11.97 8.88 -4.51
N GLU A 286 -12.23 10.11 -4.92
CA GLU A 286 -13.52 10.57 -5.43
C GLU A 286 -13.39 11.18 -6.84
N LEU A 287 -14.31 10.81 -7.74
CA LEU A 287 -14.53 11.47 -9.04
C LEU A 287 -16.05 11.71 -9.19
N GLY A 288 -16.49 12.94 -8.91
CA GLY A 288 -17.92 13.23 -8.77
C GLY A 288 -18.55 12.38 -7.66
N GLU A 289 -19.57 11.57 -7.99
CA GLU A 289 -20.23 10.68 -7.02
C GLU A 289 -19.52 9.32 -6.84
N LYS A 290 -18.54 9.01 -7.69
CA LYS A 290 -17.81 7.74 -7.64
C LYS A 290 -16.78 7.75 -6.53
N LYS A 291 -16.67 6.65 -5.80
CA LYS A 291 -15.79 6.55 -4.63
C LYS A 291 -15.07 5.21 -4.53
N ILE A 292 -13.75 5.24 -4.44
CA ILE A 292 -12.89 4.07 -4.28
C ILE A 292 -12.13 4.17 -2.96
N LEU A 293 -12.07 3.06 -2.21
CA LEU A 293 -11.29 2.96 -0.97
C LEU A 293 -10.01 2.15 -1.23
N PHE A 294 -8.86 2.79 -1.05
CA PHE A 294 -7.55 2.12 -1.07
C PHE A 294 -7.01 2.01 0.35
N LEU A 295 -6.89 0.77 0.86
CA LEU A 295 -6.49 0.53 2.24
C LEU A 295 -4.98 0.29 2.45
N GLY A 296 -4.19 0.11 1.37
CA GLY A 296 -2.78 -0.29 1.48
C GLY A 296 -2.62 -1.45 2.48
N ASP A 297 -1.63 -1.36 3.37
CA ASP A 297 -1.41 -2.34 4.43
C ASP A 297 -1.81 -1.82 5.82
N SER A 298 -2.64 -0.79 5.83
CA SER A 298 -3.03 -0.06 7.03
C SER A 298 -3.64 -0.92 8.14
N HIS A 299 -3.52 -0.42 9.37
CA HIS A 299 -4.20 -1.00 10.52
C HIS A 299 -5.69 -0.68 10.51
N SER A 300 -6.52 -1.73 10.61
CA SER A 300 -8.00 -1.60 10.61
C SER A 300 -8.53 -0.56 11.62
N GLU A 301 -7.98 -0.52 12.83
CA GLU A 301 -8.43 0.40 13.90
C GLU A 301 -8.34 1.88 13.48
N THR A 302 -7.27 2.26 12.77
CA THR A 302 -7.08 3.64 12.28
C THR A 302 -8.13 3.96 11.22
N ILE A 303 -8.38 3.04 10.29
CA ILE A 303 -9.40 3.21 9.24
C ILE A 303 -10.80 3.31 9.86
N GLU A 304 -11.13 2.43 10.80
CA GLU A 304 -12.40 2.42 11.51
C GLU A 304 -12.65 3.74 12.24
N GLN A 305 -11.64 4.27 12.94
CA GLN A 305 -11.72 5.55 13.63
C GLN A 305 -12.16 6.67 12.67
N TYR A 306 -11.50 6.81 11.53
CA TYR A 306 -11.77 7.91 10.60
C TYR A 306 -13.03 7.71 9.77
N LEU A 307 -13.39 6.47 9.41
CA LEU A 307 -14.69 6.19 8.80
C LEU A 307 -15.84 6.49 9.78
N LYS A 308 -15.73 6.09 11.06
CA LYS A 308 -16.72 6.42 12.10
C LYS A 308 -16.88 7.93 12.27
N GLU A 309 -15.79 8.69 12.21
CA GLU A 309 -15.84 10.16 12.29
C GLU A 309 -16.62 10.77 11.12
N ILE A 310 -16.35 10.32 9.88
CA ILE A 310 -17.10 10.75 8.69
C ILE A 310 -18.59 10.40 8.83
N LEU A 311 -18.89 9.16 9.23
CA LEU A 311 -20.25 8.64 9.36
C LEU A 311 -21.07 9.34 10.45
N THR A 312 -20.43 9.63 11.58
CA THR A 312 -21.08 10.36 12.69
C THR A 312 -21.53 11.75 12.23
N LYS A 313 -20.73 12.42 11.41
CA LYS A 313 -21.07 13.73 10.86
C LYS A 313 -22.15 13.69 9.80
N SER A 314 -22.16 12.65 8.95
CA SER A 314 -23.18 12.49 7.91
C SER A 314 -24.49 11.89 8.43
N GLY A 315 -24.52 11.36 9.66
CA GLY A 315 -25.65 10.62 10.22
C GLY A 315 -25.91 9.26 9.56
N GLN A 316 -24.95 8.78 8.76
CA GLN A 316 -25.05 7.50 8.06
C GLN A 316 -24.49 6.36 8.91
N LYS A 317 -25.02 5.15 8.73
CA LYS A 317 -24.49 3.95 9.40
C LYS A 317 -23.34 3.29 8.66
N ARG A 318 -23.28 3.48 7.35
CA ARG A 318 -22.30 2.88 6.43
C ARG A 318 -21.92 3.86 5.35
N MET A 319 -20.68 3.78 4.89
CA MET A 319 -20.17 4.59 3.80
C MET A 319 -20.16 3.74 2.52
N TYR A 320 -20.79 4.26 1.46
CA TYR A 320 -20.80 3.59 0.18
C TYR A 320 -19.48 3.79 -0.58
N PHE A 321 -19.00 2.70 -1.20
CA PHE A 321 -17.85 2.69 -2.11
C PHE A 321 -18.17 1.83 -3.33
N ASP A 322 -17.81 2.30 -4.52
CA ASP A 322 -17.95 1.52 -5.75
C ASP A 322 -16.98 0.33 -5.79
N ALA A 323 -15.79 0.50 -5.20
CA ALA A 323 -14.84 -0.59 -4.97
C ALA A 323 -13.96 -0.32 -3.75
N VAL A 324 -13.51 -1.41 -3.12
CA VAL A 324 -12.62 -1.39 -1.96
C VAL A 324 -11.44 -2.32 -2.21
N LYS A 325 -10.22 -1.79 -2.23
CA LYS A 325 -9.01 -2.60 -2.13
C LYS A 325 -8.83 -3.00 -0.67
N ILE A 326 -9.00 -4.30 -0.40
CA ILE A 326 -8.78 -4.92 0.90
C ILE A 326 -7.32 -4.77 1.34
N SER A 327 -7.12 -4.50 2.63
CA SER A 327 -5.81 -4.23 3.19
C SER A 327 -4.88 -5.45 3.18
N HIS A 328 -3.58 -5.24 2.99
CA HIS A 328 -2.51 -6.22 3.23
C HIS A 328 -2.80 -7.56 2.58
N HIS A 329 -3.10 -7.49 1.27
CA HIS A 329 -3.40 -8.64 0.42
C HIS A 329 -4.54 -9.56 0.91
N GLY A 330 -5.39 -9.10 1.84
CA GLY A 330 -6.41 -9.93 2.49
C GLY A 330 -5.94 -10.64 3.75
N SER A 331 -4.95 -10.07 4.46
CA SER A 331 -4.54 -10.50 5.80
C SER A 331 -5.70 -10.45 6.79
N LYS A 332 -5.83 -11.50 7.60
CA LYS A 332 -6.83 -11.56 8.68
C LYS A 332 -6.57 -10.59 9.83
N HIS A 333 -5.40 -9.98 9.89
CA HIS A 333 -5.01 -9.04 10.94
C HIS A 333 -5.31 -7.58 10.57
N ASN A 334 -5.70 -7.31 9.32
CA ASN A 334 -5.94 -5.96 8.80
C ASN A 334 -7.39 -5.74 8.33
N THR A 335 -8.19 -6.82 8.26
CA THR A 335 -9.61 -6.73 7.86
C THR A 335 -10.51 -7.29 8.96
N SER A 336 -10.97 -6.39 9.84
CA SER A 336 -11.89 -6.72 10.93
C SER A 336 -13.34 -6.81 10.42
N LYS A 337 -14.21 -7.44 11.21
CA LYS A 337 -15.66 -7.45 10.92
C LYS A 337 -16.27 -6.06 11.13
N GLU A 338 -15.76 -5.30 12.09
CA GLU A 338 -16.21 -3.94 12.37
C GLU A 338 -15.95 -3.01 11.19
N LEU A 339 -14.74 -3.02 10.63
CA LEU A 339 -14.39 -2.30 9.41
C LEU A 339 -15.35 -2.61 8.26
N LEU A 340 -15.61 -3.90 8.01
CA LEU A 340 -16.53 -4.32 6.94
C LEU A 340 -17.99 -3.90 7.20
N ASN A 341 -18.39 -3.73 8.46
CA ASN A 341 -19.73 -3.25 8.80
C ASN A 341 -19.90 -1.73 8.61
N LEU A 342 -18.80 -0.96 8.58
CA LEU A 342 -18.80 0.47 8.27
C LEU A 342 -18.85 0.75 6.77
N ILE A 343 -18.55 -0.26 5.95
CA ILE A 343 -18.39 -0.16 4.49
C ILE A 343 -19.58 -0.81 3.80
N GLU A 344 -20.17 -0.12 2.82
CA GLU A 344 -21.09 -0.72 1.86
C GLU A 344 -20.45 -0.73 0.48
N THR A 345 -20.14 -1.92 -0.04
CA THR A 345 -19.62 -2.08 -1.41
C THR A 345 -20.05 -3.39 -2.03
N LYS A 346 -20.16 -3.40 -3.36
CA LYS A 346 -20.27 -4.60 -4.16
C LYS A 346 -18.90 -5.21 -4.47
N ASN A 347 -17.87 -4.40 -4.74
CA ASN A 347 -16.62 -4.87 -5.32
C ASN A 347 -15.48 -4.84 -4.29
N TYR A 348 -15.01 -6.01 -3.89
CA TYR A 348 -13.84 -6.19 -3.03
C TYR A 348 -12.66 -6.66 -3.88
N ILE A 349 -11.55 -5.92 -3.85
CA ILE A 349 -10.36 -6.18 -4.66
C ILE A 349 -9.27 -6.75 -3.76
N ILE A 350 -8.67 -7.86 -4.16
CA ILE A 350 -7.54 -8.50 -3.48
C ILE A 350 -6.43 -8.78 -4.49
N SER A 351 -5.27 -8.14 -4.32
CA SER A 351 -4.06 -8.37 -5.11
C SER A 351 -3.10 -9.25 -4.35
N THR A 352 -2.89 -10.48 -4.84
CA THR A 352 -1.79 -11.38 -4.45
C THR A 352 -1.92 -12.71 -5.18
N ASN A 353 -0.80 -13.34 -5.51
CA ASN A 353 -0.74 -14.73 -5.96
C ASN A 353 -0.77 -15.74 -4.79
N GLY A 354 -0.77 -15.22 -3.56
CA GLY A 354 -0.81 -15.95 -2.30
C GLY A 354 0.43 -16.74 -1.94
N ARG A 355 1.59 -16.38 -2.50
CA ARG A 355 2.89 -17.02 -2.22
C ARG A 355 3.92 -16.01 -1.70
N GLY A 356 3.59 -15.37 -0.58
CA GLY A 356 4.47 -14.44 0.11
C GLY A 356 5.65 -15.11 0.83
N LYS A 357 6.54 -14.29 1.39
CA LYS A 357 7.77 -14.74 2.07
C LYS A 357 7.44 -15.22 3.48
N ASN A 358 7.17 -16.52 3.61
CA ASN A 358 6.73 -17.18 4.86
C ASN A 358 5.28 -16.84 5.28
N PHE A 359 4.47 -16.30 4.39
CA PHE A 359 3.05 -16.02 4.61
C PHE A 359 2.20 -16.36 3.37
N TYR A 360 0.90 -16.53 3.57
CA TYR A 360 -0.05 -16.93 2.53
C TYR A 360 -1.33 -16.11 2.63
N HIS A 361 -1.40 -15.00 1.89
CA HIS A 361 -2.61 -14.18 1.76
C HIS A 361 -3.39 -14.51 0.47
N PRO A 362 -4.69 -14.20 0.36
CA PRO A 362 -5.54 -13.82 1.48
C PRO A 362 -5.67 -14.96 2.51
N ASP A 363 -6.08 -14.60 3.71
CA ASP A 363 -6.50 -15.56 4.74
C ASP A 363 -7.97 -15.94 4.53
N ILE A 364 -8.33 -17.17 4.89
CA ILE A 364 -9.72 -17.63 4.76
C ILE A 364 -10.65 -16.85 5.69
N GLU A 365 -10.16 -16.46 6.87
CA GLU A 365 -10.89 -15.65 7.84
C GLU A 365 -11.33 -14.32 7.23
N THR A 366 -10.47 -13.67 6.45
CA THR A 366 -10.80 -12.42 5.74
C THR A 366 -11.91 -12.65 4.73
N LEU A 367 -11.82 -13.70 3.91
CA LEU A 367 -12.85 -14.02 2.92
C LEU A 367 -14.19 -14.32 3.59
N TYR A 368 -14.18 -15.08 4.69
CA TYR A 368 -15.39 -15.37 5.46
C TYR A 368 -15.99 -14.13 6.13
N ARG A 369 -15.18 -13.21 6.64
CA ARG A 369 -15.67 -11.90 7.12
C ARG A 369 -16.30 -11.07 6.00
N ILE A 370 -15.71 -11.05 4.80
CA ILE A 370 -16.26 -10.33 3.64
C ILE A 370 -17.61 -10.91 3.21
N ILE A 371 -17.73 -12.23 3.03
CA ILE A 371 -18.99 -12.81 2.55
C ILE A 371 -20.09 -12.75 3.61
N SER A 372 -19.73 -12.82 4.91
CA SER A 372 -20.67 -12.79 6.03
C SER A 372 -21.07 -11.38 6.49
N SER A 373 -20.36 -10.32 6.10
CA SER A 373 -20.81 -8.95 6.30
C SER A 373 -21.93 -8.61 5.31
N ASN A 374 -22.84 -7.69 5.66
CA ASN A 374 -23.86 -7.16 4.73
C ASN A 374 -24.51 -8.22 3.82
N LYS A 375 -25.00 -9.34 4.40
CA LYS A 375 -25.45 -10.55 3.66
C LYS A 375 -26.55 -10.26 2.64
N GLU A 376 -27.31 -9.18 2.84
CA GLU A 376 -28.37 -8.71 1.96
C GLU A 376 -27.87 -8.16 0.62
N LYS A 377 -26.58 -7.79 0.52
CA LYS A 377 -25.99 -7.23 -0.70
C LYS A 377 -25.16 -8.27 -1.44
N LYS A 378 -25.35 -8.31 -2.76
CA LYS A 378 -24.51 -9.11 -3.65
C LYS A 378 -23.08 -8.57 -3.62
N LYS A 379 -22.10 -9.45 -3.42
CA LYS A 379 -20.68 -9.12 -3.40
C LYS A 379 -19.96 -9.75 -4.58
N LYS A 380 -18.92 -9.09 -5.05
CA LYS A 380 -17.96 -9.61 -6.00
C LYS A 380 -16.57 -9.48 -5.38
N ILE A 381 -15.87 -10.61 -5.24
CA ILE A 381 -14.48 -10.64 -4.80
C ILE A 381 -13.60 -10.82 -6.04
N ILE A 382 -12.84 -9.79 -6.36
CA ILE A 382 -12.01 -9.69 -7.56
C ILE A 382 -10.56 -9.93 -7.17
N PHE A 383 -9.96 -10.97 -7.74
CA PHE A 383 -8.54 -11.29 -7.55
C PHE A 383 -7.75 -11.01 -8.83
N ASN A 384 -6.51 -10.51 -8.71
CA ASN A 384 -5.61 -10.54 -9.87
C ASN A 384 -5.16 -11.96 -10.21
N TYR A 385 -4.99 -12.82 -9.20
CA TYR A 385 -4.65 -14.22 -9.36
C TYR A 385 -5.71 -15.14 -8.73
N LYS A 386 -5.97 -16.27 -9.37
CA LYS A 386 -6.77 -17.34 -8.78
C LYS A 386 -6.18 -17.73 -7.40
N PRO A 387 -6.94 -17.63 -6.29
CA PRO A 387 -6.45 -17.92 -4.95
C PRO A 387 -6.33 -19.43 -4.73
N THR A 388 -5.39 -20.08 -5.40
CA THR A 388 -5.33 -21.54 -5.63
C THR A 388 -5.46 -22.37 -4.35
N ARG A 389 -4.85 -21.92 -3.25
CA ARG A 389 -4.92 -22.59 -1.93
C ARG A 389 -6.33 -22.61 -1.33
N LEU A 390 -7.12 -21.57 -1.58
CA LEU A 390 -8.43 -21.35 -0.98
C LEU A 390 -9.56 -21.61 -1.96
N PHE A 391 -9.28 -21.63 -3.28
CA PHE A 391 -10.28 -21.60 -4.33
C PHE A 391 -11.35 -22.68 -4.16
N ASN A 392 -10.96 -23.94 -3.94
CA ASN A 392 -11.92 -25.04 -3.76
C ASN A 392 -12.81 -24.88 -2.50
N ARG A 393 -12.35 -24.13 -1.48
CA ARG A 393 -13.12 -23.87 -0.25
C ARG A 393 -14.14 -22.75 -0.41
N ILE A 394 -13.94 -21.85 -1.36
CA ILE A 394 -14.76 -20.65 -1.55
C ILE A 394 -15.55 -20.67 -2.87
N ASN A 395 -15.12 -21.45 -3.85
CA ASN A 395 -15.77 -21.63 -5.13
C ASN A 395 -16.74 -22.84 -5.08
N ASN A 396 -17.73 -22.75 -4.21
CA ASN A 396 -18.84 -23.70 -4.08
C ASN A 396 -20.16 -22.93 -4.32
N GLN A 397 -21.01 -23.46 -5.19
CA GLN A 397 -22.29 -22.84 -5.55
C GLN A 397 -23.22 -22.64 -4.34
N GLU A 398 -23.35 -23.64 -3.48
CA GLU A 398 -24.19 -23.56 -2.27
C GLU A 398 -23.71 -22.41 -1.36
N LEU A 399 -22.39 -22.27 -1.21
CA LEU A 399 -21.79 -21.20 -0.44
C LEU A 399 -22.06 -19.83 -1.08
N GLN A 400 -21.88 -19.72 -2.40
CA GLN A 400 -22.13 -18.49 -3.17
C GLN A 400 -23.59 -18.04 -3.10
N ASP A 401 -24.52 -18.98 -3.15
CA ASP A 401 -25.95 -18.73 -3.03
C ASP A 401 -26.32 -18.29 -1.60
N ASN A 402 -25.83 -19.02 -0.59
CA ASN A 402 -26.13 -18.74 0.82
C ASN A 402 -25.60 -17.38 1.31
N TYR A 403 -24.48 -16.90 0.77
CA TYR A 403 -23.84 -15.64 1.17
C TYR A 403 -23.90 -14.55 0.09
N ASN A 404 -24.61 -14.80 -1.01
CA ASN A 404 -24.83 -13.88 -2.13
C ASN A 404 -23.53 -13.23 -2.64
N PHE A 405 -22.57 -14.04 -3.08
CA PHE A 405 -21.31 -13.52 -3.63
C PHE A 405 -20.83 -14.28 -4.87
N GLU A 406 -20.00 -13.61 -5.67
CA GLU A 406 -19.30 -14.21 -6.80
C GLU A 406 -17.80 -13.92 -6.72
N ILE A 407 -17.01 -14.76 -7.38
CA ILE A 407 -15.55 -14.63 -7.46
C ILE A 407 -15.15 -14.38 -8.91
N GLU A 408 -14.27 -13.42 -9.11
CA GLU A 408 -13.63 -13.14 -10.39
C GLU A 408 -12.12 -13.20 -10.23
N TYR A 409 -11.41 -13.75 -11.22
CA TYR A 409 -9.95 -13.71 -11.25
C TYR A 409 -9.43 -13.62 -12.68
N THR A 410 -8.28 -12.97 -12.87
CA THR A 410 -7.68 -12.78 -14.21
C THR A 410 -6.59 -13.81 -14.51
N ASN A 411 -5.64 -14.00 -13.60
CA ASN A 411 -4.50 -14.89 -13.83
C ASN A 411 -4.76 -16.27 -13.22
N ASP A 412 -4.48 -17.34 -13.97
CA ASP A 412 -4.55 -18.73 -13.52
C ASP A 412 -3.32 -19.49 -14.00
N SER A 413 -2.31 -19.58 -13.12
CA SER A 413 -1.07 -20.30 -13.41
C SER A 413 -1.28 -21.76 -13.78
N THR A 414 -2.40 -22.39 -13.35
CA THR A 414 -2.72 -23.78 -13.72
C THR A 414 -3.19 -23.91 -15.17
N LYS A 415 -3.58 -22.79 -15.79
CA LYS A 415 -4.00 -22.70 -17.20
C LYS A 415 -3.00 -21.95 -18.08
N GLY A 416 -1.83 -21.61 -17.56
CA GLY A 416 -0.80 -20.84 -18.28
C GLY A 416 -1.11 -19.36 -18.48
N VAL A 417 -2.21 -18.83 -17.92
CA VAL A 417 -2.55 -17.40 -17.98
C VAL A 417 -1.81 -16.68 -16.85
N ILE A 418 -0.74 -15.98 -17.22
CA ILE A 418 0.15 -15.27 -16.29
C ILE A 418 0.50 -13.88 -16.81
N ASN A 419 0.67 -12.94 -15.89
CA ASN A 419 1.05 -11.55 -16.16
C ASN A 419 0.01 -10.72 -16.94
N GLU A 420 -1.27 -11.09 -16.85
CA GLU A 420 -2.38 -10.27 -17.35
C GLU A 420 -2.79 -9.22 -16.33
N THR A 421 -3.07 -8.00 -16.80
CA THR A 421 -3.57 -6.91 -15.95
C THR A 421 -5.07 -7.05 -15.74
N THR A 422 -5.51 -7.12 -14.49
CA THR A 422 -6.94 -7.09 -14.14
C THR A 422 -7.49 -5.69 -14.32
N LYS A 423 -8.56 -5.54 -15.10
CA LYS A 423 -9.22 -4.25 -15.37
C LYS A 423 -10.58 -4.21 -14.68
N ILE A 424 -10.85 -3.15 -13.93
CA ILE A 424 -12.11 -2.91 -13.24
C ILE A 424 -12.61 -1.53 -13.66
N ILE A 425 -13.82 -1.46 -14.19
CA ILE A 425 -14.42 -0.22 -14.70
C ILE A 425 -15.60 0.17 -13.81
N ILE A 426 -15.55 1.38 -13.26
CA ILE A 426 -16.61 1.99 -12.46
C ILE A 426 -17.27 3.08 -13.30
N LYS A 427 -18.51 2.84 -13.73
CA LYS A 427 -19.28 3.67 -14.66
C LYS A 427 -20.28 4.58 -13.97
#